data_AF-A0A1B6LKM4-F1
#
_entry.id   AF-A0A1B6LKM4-F1
#
_cell.length_a   1.000
_cell.length_b   1.000
_cell.length_c   1.000
_cell.angle_alpha   90.00
_cell.angle_beta   90.00
_cell.angle_gamma   90.00
#
_symmetry.space_group_name_H-M   'P 1'
#
loop_
_entity.id
_entity.type
_entity.pdbx_description
1 polymer ?
#
loop_
_entity_poly.entity_id
_entity_poly.type
_entity_poly.pdbx_seq_one_letter_code
_entity_poly.pdbx_strand_id
1 'polypeptide(L)'
;MRPTVVILLFALGASTAADDDGRSITVSDLQLGRNCRRQGAKYKCYVKSGEKLDLKGTMTINGGENTHYGVDYMYVTVRWSKESLGDIRTNALTCQKVGGTVEIAGQCSVTTMAEGHYPMETYKQITILKTKPISTSVVLDAMVKWSDGSKTKENLIGRVYVYINK
;
A
#
# COMPACT_ATOMS: atom_id res chain seq x y z
N MET A 1 25.78 37.52 3.03
CA MET A 1 25.33 36.33 2.28
C MET A 1 24.85 35.31 3.29
N ARG A 2 23.55 34.98 3.31
CA ARG A 2 22.99 33.96 4.21
C ARG A 2 23.08 32.60 3.51
N PRO A 3 23.56 31.54 4.17
CA PRO A 3 23.57 30.22 3.56
C PRO A 3 22.13 29.70 3.50
N THR A 4 21.65 29.40 2.30
CA THR A 4 20.42 28.67 2.06
C THR A 4 20.61 27.25 2.58
N VAL A 5 19.96 26.91 3.68
CA VAL A 5 19.90 25.54 4.19
C VAL A 5 18.94 24.76 3.29
N VAL A 6 19.49 23.93 2.41
CA VAL A 6 18.72 22.94 1.67
C VAL A 6 18.39 21.81 2.64
N ILE A 7 17.13 21.76 3.10
CA ILE A 7 16.62 20.64 3.89
C ILE A 7 16.40 19.47 2.91
N LEU A 8 17.35 18.55 2.84
CA LEU A 8 17.11 17.22 2.25
C LEU A 8 16.14 16.47 3.18
N LEU A 9 14.86 16.44 2.83
CA LEU A 9 13.93 15.47 3.39
C LEU A 9 14.28 14.09 2.84
N PHE A 10 15.05 13.33 3.63
CA PHE A 10 15.17 11.90 3.42
C PHE A 10 13.81 11.24 3.73
N ALA A 11 13.00 11.01 2.69
CA ALA A 11 11.82 10.15 2.77
C ALA A 11 12.26 8.68 2.89
N LEU A 12 12.82 8.31 4.04
CA LEU A 12 13.24 6.96 4.36
C LEU A 12 12.03 6.13 4.78
N GLY A 13 11.40 5.47 3.81
CA GLY A 13 10.41 4.42 4.06
C GLY A 13 9.24 4.34 3.07
N ALA A 14 9.11 5.30 2.16
CA ALA A 14 8.06 5.26 1.14
C ALA A 14 8.61 4.66 -0.16
N SER A 15 7.97 3.61 -0.64
CA SER A 15 8.18 3.14 -2.01
C SER A 15 7.41 4.10 -2.90
N THR A 16 8.09 4.99 -3.60
CA THR A 16 7.45 6.01 -4.43
C THR A 16 7.34 5.51 -5.85
N ALA A 17 6.11 5.35 -6.34
CA ALA A 17 5.81 5.56 -7.75
C ALA A 17 5.69 7.07 -7.95
N ALA A 18 6.81 7.81 -7.95
CA ALA A 18 6.82 9.21 -8.32
C ALA A 18 6.96 9.28 -9.85
N ASP A 19 6.05 9.97 -10.54
CA ASP A 19 6.27 10.39 -11.92
C ASP A 19 6.90 11.79 -11.98
N ASP A 20 7.26 12.23 -13.19
CA ASP A 20 7.99 13.49 -13.41
C ASP A 20 7.22 14.74 -12.90
N ASP A 21 5.90 14.62 -12.70
CA ASP A 21 5.03 15.67 -12.18
C ASP A 21 4.88 15.63 -10.63
N GLY A 22 5.62 14.74 -9.96
CA GLY A 22 5.62 14.58 -8.50
C GLY A 22 4.40 13.82 -7.95
N ARG A 23 3.59 13.18 -8.81
CA ARG A 23 2.41 12.42 -8.37
C ARG A 23 2.85 11.14 -7.71
N SER A 24 2.18 10.73 -6.64
CA SER A 24 2.51 9.47 -5.98
C SER A 24 1.36 8.88 -5.21
N ILE A 25 1.37 7.55 -5.12
CA ILE A 25 0.57 6.80 -4.16
C ILE A 25 1.53 6.02 -3.28
N THR A 26 1.38 6.17 -1.97
CA THR A 26 2.21 5.47 -0.99
C THR A 26 1.34 4.89 0.11
N VAL A 27 1.76 3.78 0.69
CA VAL A 27 1.10 3.17 1.85
C VAL A 27 2.08 3.15 3.01
N SER A 28 1.75 3.90 4.06
CA SER A 28 2.45 3.88 5.33
C SER A 28 1.75 2.97 6.32
N ASP A 29 2.45 2.65 7.41
CA ASP A 29 1.91 1.88 8.55
C ASP A 29 1.25 0.55 8.17
N LEU A 30 1.73 -0.06 7.09
CA LEU A 30 1.22 -1.33 6.59
C LEU A 30 1.48 -2.46 7.60
N GLN A 31 0.41 -3.11 8.03
CA GLN A 31 0.40 -4.16 9.03
C GLN A 31 -0.42 -5.34 8.55
N LEU A 32 0.06 -6.55 8.82
CA LEU A 32 -0.66 -7.80 8.60
C LEU A 32 -1.01 -8.40 9.96
N GLY A 33 -2.28 -8.28 10.35
CA GLY A 33 -2.77 -8.65 11.67
C GLY A 33 -2.40 -7.62 12.75
N ARG A 34 -2.46 -8.05 14.01
CA ARG A 34 -2.25 -7.17 15.18
C ARG A 34 -0.86 -7.28 15.80
N ASN A 35 -0.14 -8.37 15.51
CA ASN A 35 1.16 -8.68 16.11
C ASN A 35 2.31 -8.08 15.28
N CYS A 36 2.28 -6.76 15.07
CA CYS A 36 3.30 -6.04 14.34
C CYS A 36 4.09 -5.12 15.25
N ARG A 37 5.41 -5.08 15.07
CA ARG A 37 6.31 -4.17 15.78
C ARG A 37 7.00 -3.25 14.79
N ARG A 38 6.95 -1.95 15.05
CA ARG A 38 7.72 -0.96 14.29
C ARG A 38 9.19 -1.05 14.68
N GLN A 39 10.05 -1.25 13.70
CA GLN A 39 11.51 -1.24 13.86
C GLN A 39 12.09 -0.28 12.82
N GLY A 40 12.47 0.92 13.27
CA GLY A 40 12.79 2.04 12.39
C GLY A 40 11.57 2.42 11.53
N ALA A 41 11.76 2.47 10.21
CA ALA A 41 10.71 2.78 9.24
C ALA A 41 9.87 1.55 8.80
N LYS A 42 10.11 0.36 9.38
CA LYS A 42 9.55 -0.91 8.89
C LYS A 42 8.68 -1.57 9.94
N TYR A 43 7.51 -2.08 9.54
CA TYR A 43 6.73 -3.00 10.36
C TYR A 43 7.19 -4.44 10.14
N LYS A 44 7.40 -5.14 11.26
CA LYS A 44 7.66 -6.57 11.32
C LYS A 44 6.50 -7.24 12.02
N CYS A 45 5.73 -8.04 11.28
CA CYS A 45 4.57 -8.77 11.77
C CYS A 45 4.93 -10.23 12.03
N TYR A 46 4.46 -10.76 13.15
CA TYR A 46 4.63 -12.14 13.56
C TYR A 46 3.28 -12.83 13.47
N VAL A 47 3.16 -13.75 12.54
CA VAL A 47 1.89 -14.37 12.14
C VAL A 47 1.98 -15.89 12.32
N LYS A 48 0.86 -16.55 12.56
CA LYS A 48 0.75 -18.01 12.65
C LYS A 48 0.32 -18.61 11.32
N SER A 49 0.91 -19.76 11.02
CA SER A 49 0.58 -20.59 9.87
C SER A 49 -0.91 -20.95 9.87
N GLY A 50 -1.61 -20.71 8.75
CA GLY A 50 -3.04 -21.02 8.60
C GLY A 50 -4.03 -20.02 9.21
N GLU A 51 -3.56 -18.94 9.84
CA GLU A 51 -4.47 -17.94 10.42
C GLU A 51 -5.07 -17.02 9.35
N LYS A 52 -6.13 -16.28 9.72
CA LYS A 52 -6.77 -15.28 8.86
C LYS A 52 -6.58 -13.89 9.46
N LEU A 53 -5.99 -12.97 8.70
CA LEU A 53 -5.64 -11.64 9.17
C LEU A 53 -6.10 -10.56 8.21
N ASP A 54 -6.39 -9.39 8.77
CA ASP A 54 -6.55 -8.17 7.99
C ASP A 54 -5.19 -7.58 7.62
N LEU A 55 -5.09 -7.05 6.41
CA LEU A 55 -4.02 -6.15 6.02
C LEU A 55 -4.55 -4.72 6.14
N LYS A 56 -3.87 -3.88 6.92
CA LYS A 56 -4.29 -2.49 7.19
C LYS A 56 -3.12 -1.53 7.02
N GLY A 57 -3.41 -0.28 6.68
CA GLY A 57 -2.40 0.78 6.61
C GLY A 57 -3.04 2.13 6.34
N THR A 58 -2.21 3.12 6.01
CA THR A 58 -2.66 4.45 5.59
C THR A 58 -2.17 4.69 4.17
N MET A 59 -3.11 4.88 3.26
CA MET A 59 -2.84 5.24 1.88
C MET A 59 -2.77 6.75 1.73
N THR A 60 -1.73 7.24 1.07
CA THR A 60 -1.55 8.66 0.75
C THR A 60 -1.55 8.82 -0.76
N ILE A 61 -2.43 9.68 -1.26
CA ILE A 61 -2.54 10.07 -2.67
C ILE A 61 -2.08 11.52 -2.78
N ASN A 62 -1.08 11.75 -3.63
CA ASN A 62 -0.55 13.07 -3.96
C ASN A 62 -0.67 13.29 -5.48
N GLY A 63 -1.35 14.35 -5.89
CA GLY A 63 -1.59 14.70 -7.29
C GLY A 63 -0.46 15.54 -7.92
N GLY A 64 0.66 15.68 -7.22
CA GLY A 64 1.87 16.33 -7.72
C GLY A 64 1.75 17.86 -7.77
N GLU A 65 2.37 18.48 -8.78
CA GLU A 65 2.29 19.93 -9.00
C GLU A 65 0.87 20.42 -9.29
N ASN A 66 -0.02 19.52 -9.72
CA ASN A 66 -1.40 19.83 -10.05
C ASN A 66 -2.35 19.37 -8.92
N THR A 67 -2.52 20.23 -7.91
CA THR A 67 -3.29 20.02 -6.65
C THR A 67 -4.80 19.71 -6.77
N HIS A 68 -5.27 19.37 -7.97
CA HIS A 68 -6.69 19.11 -8.29
C HIS A 68 -6.93 17.75 -8.95
N TYR A 69 -5.89 16.93 -9.17
CA TYR A 69 -6.07 15.63 -9.81
C TYR A 69 -6.25 14.52 -8.77
N GLY A 70 -7.43 13.88 -8.84
CA GLY A 70 -7.68 12.63 -8.13
C GLY A 70 -7.21 11.40 -8.91
N VAL A 71 -7.50 10.25 -8.32
CA VAL A 71 -7.36 8.93 -8.92
C VAL A 71 -8.75 8.49 -9.37
N ASP A 72 -8.95 8.28 -10.68
CA ASP A 72 -10.23 7.79 -11.22
C ASP A 72 -10.50 6.33 -10.85
N TYR A 73 -9.44 5.52 -10.92
CA TYR A 73 -9.43 4.16 -10.43
C TYR A 73 -7.99 3.73 -10.13
N MET A 74 -7.86 2.80 -9.18
CA MET A 74 -6.59 2.15 -8.86
C MET A 74 -6.81 0.66 -8.64
N TYR A 75 -5.91 -0.12 -9.22
CA TYR A 75 -5.82 -1.54 -8.96
C TYR A 75 -4.58 -1.82 -8.13
N VAL A 76 -4.71 -2.70 -7.14
CA VAL A 76 -3.63 -3.12 -6.25
C VAL A 76 -3.40 -4.61 -6.38
N THR A 77 -2.14 -4.98 -6.59
CA THR A 77 -1.66 -6.35 -6.46
C THR A 77 -1.05 -6.51 -5.07
N VAL A 78 -1.61 -7.41 -4.27
CA VAL A 78 -1.07 -7.83 -2.98
C VAL A 78 -0.38 -9.17 -3.17
N ARG A 79 0.93 -9.24 -2.93
CA ARG A 79 1.69 -10.47 -3.15
C ARG A 79 2.74 -10.73 -2.08
N TRP A 80 3.14 -11.99 -1.98
CA TRP A 80 4.34 -12.33 -1.21
C TRP A 80 5.58 -11.92 -2.00
N SER A 81 6.61 -11.42 -1.32
CA SER A 81 7.90 -11.14 -1.97
C SER A 81 8.64 -12.40 -2.41
N LYS A 82 8.24 -13.58 -1.92
CA LYS A 82 8.74 -14.87 -2.37
C LYS A 82 7.76 -15.42 -3.40
N GLU A 83 8.17 -15.43 -4.66
CA GLU A 83 7.33 -15.87 -5.79
C GLU A 83 6.76 -17.28 -5.61
N SER A 84 7.50 -18.18 -4.95
CA SER A 84 7.04 -19.54 -4.67
C SER A 84 5.81 -19.62 -3.75
N LEU A 85 5.44 -18.52 -3.09
CA LEU A 85 4.23 -18.41 -2.29
C LEU A 85 3.03 -17.85 -3.09
N GLY A 86 3.27 -17.40 -4.33
CA GLY A 86 2.27 -16.82 -5.21
C GLY A 86 1.75 -15.44 -4.77
N ASP A 87 0.77 -14.95 -5.52
CA ASP A 87 0.05 -13.73 -5.19
C ASP A 87 -1.04 -13.99 -4.15
N ILE A 88 -1.29 -13.00 -3.31
CA ILE A 88 -2.38 -13.03 -2.32
C ILE A 88 -3.68 -12.54 -2.97
N ARG A 89 -3.59 -11.44 -3.72
CA ARG A 89 -4.66 -10.84 -4.53
C ARG A 89 -4.02 -10.17 -5.74
N THR A 90 -4.38 -10.59 -6.94
CA THR A 90 -3.85 -9.99 -8.17
C THR A 90 -4.81 -8.94 -8.71
N ASN A 91 -4.29 -7.75 -9.05
CA ASN A 91 -5.02 -6.70 -9.76
C ASN A 91 -6.40 -6.37 -9.15
N ALA A 92 -6.47 -6.27 -7.83
CA ALA A 92 -7.70 -6.02 -7.10
C ALA A 92 -8.08 -4.54 -7.19
N LEU A 93 -9.29 -4.24 -7.66
CA LEU A 93 -9.81 -2.88 -7.64
C LEU A 93 -9.85 -2.35 -6.20
N THR A 94 -9.39 -1.12 -6.01
CA THR A 94 -9.53 -0.39 -4.76
C THR A 94 -10.77 0.49 -4.80
N CYS A 95 -11.48 0.56 -3.68
CA CYS A 95 -12.73 1.32 -3.57
C CYS A 95 -12.73 2.10 -2.27
N GLN A 96 -13.18 3.35 -2.28
CA GLN A 96 -13.38 4.11 -1.06
C GLN A 96 -14.83 3.99 -0.60
N LYS A 97 -15.05 3.78 0.70
CA LYS A 97 -16.34 4.11 1.33
C LYS A 97 -16.51 5.63 1.31
N VAL A 98 -17.73 6.14 1.13
CA VAL A 98 -18.01 7.58 1.09
C VAL A 98 -17.39 8.26 2.32
N GLY A 99 -16.39 9.13 2.11
CA GLY A 99 -15.67 9.84 3.18
C GLY A 99 -14.89 8.94 4.16
N GLY A 100 -14.59 7.70 3.79
CA GLY A 100 -14.08 6.67 4.69
C GLY A 100 -12.91 5.85 4.16
N THR A 101 -12.77 4.63 4.66
CA THR A 101 -11.70 3.68 4.39
C THR A 101 -11.64 3.25 2.91
N VAL A 102 -10.42 3.11 2.39
CA VAL A 102 -10.12 2.46 1.11
C VAL A 102 -10.03 0.95 1.31
N GLU A 103 -10.86 0.20 0.60
CA GLU A 103 -10.89 -1.25 0.62
C GLU A 103 -10.19 -1.84 -0.61
N ILE A 104 -9.24 -2.74 -0.38
CA ILE A 104 -8.65 -3.59 -1.44
C ILE A 104 -9.61 -4.73 -1.75
N ALA A 105 -9.97 -4.88 -3.03
CA ALA A 105 -10.99 -5.80 -3.51
C ALA A 105 -12.37 -5.57 -2.87
N GLY A 106 -12.69 -4.32 -2.54
CA GLY A 106 -14.00 -3.92 -2.03
C GLY A 106 -15.09 -4.00 -3.10
N GLN A 107 -16.35 -3.91 -2.66
CA GLN A 107 -17.48 -3.70 -3.55
C GLN A 107 -17.80 -2.19 -3.58
N CYS A 108 -17.83 -1.60 -4.77
CA CYS A 108 -17.67 -0.15 -4.94
C CYS A 108 -18.84 0.68 -4.41
N SER A 109 -18.52 1.84 -3.79
CA SER A 109 -19.45 2.97 -3.58
C SER A 109 -18.86 4.27 -4.14
N VAL A 110 -17.54 4.45 -4.08
CA VAL A 110 -16.78 5.51 -4.73
C VAL A 110 -15.49 4.92 -5.28
N THR A 111 -15.23 5.08 -6.58
CA THR A 111 -13.99 4.62 -7.23
C THR A 111 -13.00 5.75 -7.47
N THR A 112 -13.49 6.99 -7.53
CA THR A 112 -12.66 8.19 -7.69
C THR A 112 -12.23 8.72 -6.33
N MET A 113 -10.94 8.86 -6.09
CA MET A 113 -10.38 9.33 -4.82
C MET A 113 -9.62 10.63 -5.04
N ALA A 114 -9.94 11.66 -4.25
CA ALA A 114 -9.17 12.90 -4.26
C ALA A 114 -7.79 12.69 -3.61
N GLU A 115 -6.91 13.68 -3.73
CA GLU A 115 -5.70 13.76 -2.94
C GLU A 115 -6.01 13.69 -1.44
N GLY A 116 -5.11 13.10 -0.66
CA GLY A 116 -5.25 13.03 0.79
C GLY A 116 -4.72 11.75 1.41
N HIS A 117 -5.10 11.54 2.67
CA HIS A 117 -4.70 10.40 3.48
C HIS A 117 -5.93 9.60 3.88
N TYR A 118 -5.94 8.32 3.54
CA TYR A 118 -7.07 7.43 3.76
C TYR A 118 -6.63 6.22 4.57
N PRO A 119 -7.39 5.81 5.60
CA PRO A 119 -7.20 4.48 6.15
C PRO A 119 -7.48 3.45 5.05
N MET A 120 -6.71 2.37 5.05
CA MET A 120 -6.81 1.31 4.05
C MET A 120 -6.94 -0.05 4.74
N GLU A 121 -7.80 -0.92 4.23
CA GLU A 121 -7.88 -2.31 4.64
C GLU A 121 -8.27 -3.27 3.51
N THR A 122 -8.07 -4.57 3.69
CA THR A 122 -8.62 -5.58 2.78
C THR A 122 -10.08 -5.87 3.07
N TYR A 123 -10.92 -5.95 2.03
CA TYR A 123 -12.35 -6.29 2.18
C TYR A 123 -12.59 -7.67 2.82
N LYS A 124 -11.71 -8.65 2.53
CA LYS A 124 -11.68 -9.93 3.25
C LYS A 124 -10.30 -10.23 3.80
N GLN A 125 -10.26 -10.89 4.94
CA GLN A 125 -9.05 -11.38 5.55
C GLN A 125 -8.20 -12.22 4.60
N ILE A 126 -6.89 -12.04 4.68
CA ILE A 126 -5.87 -12.84 4.02
C ILE A 126 -5.67 -14.12 4.84
N THR A 127 -5.73 -15.27 4.17
CA THR A 127 -5.37 -16.56 4.79
C THR A 127 -3.87 -16.76 4.67
N ILE A 128 -3.19 -16.90 5.80
CA ILE A 128 -1.75 -17.19 5.86
C ILE A 128 -1.53 -18.64 5.44
N LEU A 129 -0.61 -18.86 4.50
CA LEU A 129 -0.31 -20.20 3.99
C LEU A 129 0.13 -21.15 5.12
N LYS A 130 -0.32 -22.40 5.06
CA LYS A 130 0.14 -23.45 5.96
C LYS A 130 1.55 -23.87 5.55
N THR A 131 2.57 -23.32 6.21
CA THR A 131 3.98 -23.56 5.89
C THR A 131 4.85 -23.73 7.14
N LYS A 132 6.09 -24.20 6.94
CA LYS A 132 7.14 -24.18 7.97
C LYS A 132 7.52 -22.73 8.29
N PRO A 133 8.14 -22.47 9.45
CA PRO A 133 8.54 -21.12 9.81
C PRO A 133 9.37 -20.45 8.72
N ILE A 134 8.98 -19.25 8.32
CA ILE A 134 9.60 -18.53 7.20
C ILE A 134 9.53 -17.02 7.40
N SER A 135 10.60 -16.34 7.03
CA SER A 135 10.63 -14.89 6.87
C SER A 135 10.37 -14.53 5.41
N THR A 136 9.45 -13.59 5.19
CA THR A 136 9.03 -13.06 3.89
C THR A 136 8.55 -11.62 4.04
N SER A 137 7.98 -11.03 2.99
CA SER A 137 7.23 -9.78 3.09
C SER A 137 5.95 -9.83 2.26
N VAL A 138 4.94 -9.07 2.68
CA VAL A 138 3.81 -8.73 1.81
C VAL A 138 4.14 -7.41 1.14
N VAL A 139 3.93 -7.38 -0.16
CA VAL A 139 4.21 -6.28 -1.07
C VAL A 139 2.89 -5.85 -1.71
N LEU A 140 2.69 -4.54 -1.80
CA LEU A 140 1.59 -3.92 -2.53
C LEU A 140 2.19 -3.18 -3.71
N ASP A 141 1.80 -3.59 -4.90
CA ASP A 141 2.04 -2.83 -6.13
C ASP A 141 0.72 -2.24 -6.61
N ALA A 142 0.77 -1.09 -7.29
CA ALA A 142 -0.43 -0.44 -7.80
C ALA A 142 -0.28 0.07 -9.22
N MET A 143 -1.37 -0.06 -9.98
CA MET A 143 -1.60 0.61 -11.26
C MET A 143 -2.70 1.66 -11.06
N VAL A 144 -2.43 2.88 -11.49
CA VAL A 144 -3.30 4.04 -11.24
C VAL A 144 -3.70 4.65 -12.57
N LYS A 145 -4.96 5.07 -12.69
CA LYS A 145 -5.38 6.06 -13.69
C LYS A 145 -5.75 7.35 -12.96
N TRP A 146 -5.03 8.42 -13.30
CA TRP A 146 -5.28 9.76 -12.79
C TRP A 146 -6.42 10.43 -13.56
N SER A 147 -7.05 11.43 -12.95
CA SER A 147 -8.20 12.14 -13.54
C SER A 147 -7.87 12.96 -14.79
N ASP A 148 -6.59 13.26 -15.04
CA ASP A 148 -6.13 13.85 -16.31
C ASP A 148 -6.01 12.82 -17.45
N GLY A 149 -6.33 11.55 -17.18
CA GLY A 149 -6.28 10.45 -18.13
C GLY A 149 -4.94 9.70 -18.17
N SER A 150 -3.90 10.22 -17.51
CA SER A 150 -2.59 9.56 -17.44
C SER A 150 -2.67 8.27 -16.61
N LYS A 151 -1.72 7.36 -16.85
CA LYS A 151 -1.63 6.07 -16.15
C LYS A 151 -0.23 5.83 -15.63
N THR A 152 -0.13 5.32 -14.42
CA THR A 152 1.13 4.82 -13.87
C THR A 152 1.29 3.34 -14.20
N LYS A 153 2.55 2.92 -14.33
CA LYS A 153 2.90 1.50 -14.36
C LYS A 153 2.74 0.90 -12.96
N GLU A 154 2.55 -0.43 -12.94
CA GLU A 154 2.54 -1.18 -11.69
C GLU A 154 3.87 -0.98 -10.95
N ASN A 155 3.79 -0.38 -9.77
CA ASN A 155 4.94 -0.01 -8.96
C ASN A 155 4.68 -0.31 -7.48
N LEU A 156 5.75 -0.60 -6.74
CA LEU A 156 5.70 -0.83 -5.30
C LEU A 156 5.22 0.42 -4.56
N ILE A 157 4.10 0.31 -3.85
CA ILE A 157 3.51 1.38 -3.03
C ILE A 157 3.59 1.10 -1.52
N GLY A 158 3.79 -0.16 -1.12
CA GLY A 158 3.82 -0.55 0.29
C GLY A 158 4.49 -1.90 0.54
N ARG A 159 5.09 -2.05 1.72
CA ARG A 159 5.74 -3.31 2.13
C ARG A 159 5.66 -3.51 3.65
N VAL A 160 5.36 -4.74 4.05
CA VAL A 160 5.43 -5.19 5.45
C VAL A 160 6.21 -6.49 5.56
N TYR A 161 7.12 -6.58 6.52
CA TYR A 161 7.90 -7.79 6.77
C TYR A 161 7.10 -8.75 7.62
N VAL A 162 7.11 -10.04 7.25
CA VAL A 162 6.27 -11.05 7.87
C VAL A 162 7.12 -12.26 8.26
N TYR A 163 7.03 -12.62 9.54
CA TYR A 163 7.60 -13.84 10.11
C TYR A 163 6.45 -14.79 10.39
N ILE A 164 6.32 -15.81 9.55
CA ILE A 164 5.31 -16.86 9.71
C ILE A 164 5.90 -17.91 10.65
N ASN A 165 5.22 -18.18 11.75
CA ASN A 165 5.55 -19.21 12.74
C ASN A 165 4.54 -20.36 12.67
N LYS A 166 4.85 -21.49 13.31
CA LYS A 166 3.91 -22.60 13.46
C LYS A 166 2.75 -22.25 14.39
#